data_AF-A0A2D0JLK3-F1
#
_entry.id   AF-A0A2D0JLK3-F1
#
_cell.length_a   1.000
_cell.length_b   1.000
_cell.length_c   1.000
_cell.angle_alpha   90.00
_cell.angle_beta   90.00
_cell.angle_gamma   90.00
#
_symmetry.space_group_name_H-M   'P 1'
#
loop_
_entity.id
_entity.type
_entity.pdbx_description
1 polymer ?
#
loop_
_entity_poly.entity_id
_entity_poly.type
_entity_poly.pdbx_seq_one_letter_code
_entity_poly.pdbx_strand_id
1 'polypeptide(L)'
;MLIKPKTITITDADREEHTFIISRLPATVGREILAKYPLSNAPKIGDYAISHEAMLKMLRYVAVERDGEEILLKTQTLIDNHVPDGEALIRLELEMLRYNTSFFGADGSRGFLQFLLDKISGSLPSIIKTLMGSLPSLSAQATPPSPNSKHR
;
A
#
# COMPACT_ATOMS: atom_id res chain seq x y z
N MET A 1 20.63 -9.07 2.37
CA MET A 1 21.18 -7.74 2.67
C MET A 1 20.40 -6.71 1.89
N LEU A 2 20.01 -5.61 2.54
CA LEU A 2 19.35 -4.47 1.91
C LEU A 2 20.41 -3.57 1.25
N ILE A 3 20.15 -3.11 0.03
CA ILE A 3 21.00 -2.20 -0.75
C ILE A 3 20.43 -0.79 -0.59
N LYS A 4 21.19 0.10 0.06
CA LYS A 4 20.76 1.49 0.33
C LYS A 4 19.35 1.52 0.96
N PRO A 5 19.19 0.98 2.18
CA PRO A 5 17.89 0.96 2.86
C PRO A 5 17.36 2.38 3.06
N LYS A 6 16.04 2.52 3.01
CA LYS A 6 15.30 3.76 3.27
C LYS A 6 14.10 3.43 4.15
N THR A 7 13.99 4.09 5.28
CA THR A 7 12.79 4.02 6.13
C THR A 7 11.67 4.84 5.51
N ILE A 8 10.47 4.26 5.47
CA ILE A 8 9.25 4.89 5.01
C ILE A 8 8.12 4.62 6.01
N THR A 9 7.09 5.46 5.96
CA THR A 9 5.85 5.26 6.70
C THR A 9 4.73 5.04 5.69
N ILE A 10 3.93 3.99 5.92
CA ILE A 10 2.75 3.66 5.14
C ILE A 10 1.54 3.70 6.06
N THR A 11 0.50 4.37 5.63
CA THR A 11 -0.78 4.37 6.33
C THR A 11 -1.62 3.18 5.87
N ASP A 12 -2.40 2.56 6.76
CA ASP A 12 -3.34 1.48 6.43
C ASP A 12 -4.76 2.00 6.13
N ALA A 13 -5.76 1.10 6.05
CA ALA A 13 -7.16 1.45 5.81
C ALA A 13 -7.81 2.17 7.01
N ASP A 14 -7.35 1.87 8.23
CA ASP A 14 -7.84 2.48 9.48
C ASP A 14 -7.15 3.82 9.79
N ARG A 15 -6.21 4.24 8.94
CA ARG A 15 -5.38 5.44 9.05
C ARG A 15 -4.26 5.36 10.10
N GLU A 16 -3.90 4.16 10.51
CA GLU A 16 -2.75 3.94 11.38
C GLU A 16 -1.45 3.92 10.55
N GLU A 17 -0.37 4.44 11.14
CA GLU A 17 0.93 4.55 10.49
C GLU A 17 1.83 3.35 10.83
N HIS A 18 2.40 2.74 9.79
CA HIS A 18 3.29 1.58 9.90
C HIS A 18 4.63 1.90 9.25
N THR A 19 5.72 1.62 9.97
CA THR A 19 7.08 1.88 9.49
C THR A 19 7.67 0.65 8.80
N PHE A 20 8.23 0.85 7.62
CA PHE A 20 8.92 -0.17 6.85
C PHE A 20 10.29 0.33 6.40
N ILE A 21 11.23 -0.61 6.21
CA ILE A 21 12.54 -0.34 5.62
C ILE A 21 12.54 -0.96 4.22
N ILE A 22 12.59 -0.12 3.19
CA ILE A 22 12.64 -0.54 1.80
C ILE A 22 14.06 -0.47 1.25
N SER A 23 14.37 -1.29 0.25
CA SER A 23 15.70 -1.38 -0.35
C SER A 23 15.68 -1.20 -1.85
N ARG A 24 16.84 -0.84 -2.41
CA ARG A 24 17.07 -1.03 -3.83
C ARG A 24 17.07 -2.52 -4.17
N LEU A 25 16.49 -2.86 -5.29
CA LEU A 25 16.42 -4.19 -5.85
C LEU A 25 17.72 -4.48 -6.60
N PRO A 26 18.25 -5.71 -6.53
CA PRO A 26 19.29 -6.17 -7.44
C PRO A 26 18.84 -6.00 -8.89
N ALA A 27 19.78 -5.70 -9.80
CA ALA A 27 19.46 -5.30 -11.18
C ALA A 27 18.57 -6.31 -11.93
N THR A 28 18.84 -7.61 -11.78
CA THR A 28 18.06 -8.68 -12.43
C THR A 28 16.66 -8.81 -11.86
N VAL A 29 16.52 -8.69 -10.53
CA VAL A 29 15.24 -8.71 -9.82
C VAL A 29 14.39 -7.49 -10.19
N GLY A 30 15.00 -6.30 -10.16
CA GLY A 30 14.35 -5.06 -10.56
C GLY A 30 13.84 -5.11 -12.00
N ARG A 31 14.67 -5.57 -12.95
CA ARG A 31 14.25 -5.77 -14.34
C ARG A 31 13.05 -6.70 -14.47
N GLU A 32 13.05 -7.82 -13.75
CA GLU A 32 11.95 -8.79 -13.81
C GLU A 32 10.63 -8.20 -13.28
N ILE A 33 10.68 -7.54 -12.12
CA ILE A 33 9.52 -6.88 -11.51
C ILE A 33 8.98 -5.81 -12.44
N LEU A 34 9.83 -4.95 -13.00
CA LEU A 34 9.39 -3.86 -13.89
C LEU A 34 8.84 -4.34 -15.22
N ALA A 35 9.31 -5.49 -15.72
CA ALA A 35 8.77 -6.08 -16.95
C ALA A 35 7.40 -6.72 -16.74
N LYS A 36 7.15 -7.31 -15.56
CA LYS A 36 5.95 -8.12 -15.30
C LYS A 36 4.88 -7.38 -14.52
N TYR A 37 5.25 -6.72 -13.42
CA TYR A 37 4.34 -6.20 -12.41
C TYR A 37 3.37 -5.12 -12.90
N PRO A 38 3.82 -4.12 -13.69
CA PRO A 38 2.90 -3.14 -14.28
C PRO A 38 1.86 -3.75 -15.22
N LEU A 39 2.28 -4.72 -16.03
CA LEU A 39 1.44 -5.34 -17.05
C LEU A 39 0.46 -6.33 -16.44
N SER A 40 0.89 -7.09 -15.43
CA SER A 40 0.05 -8.07 -14.72
C SER A 40 -1.02 -7.42 -13.86
N ASN A 41 -0.84 -6.17 -13.43
CA ASN A 41 -1.84 -5.40 -12.69
C ASN A 41 -2.74 -4.52 -13.58
N ALA A 42 -2.53 -4.53 -14.91
CA ALA A 42 -3.37 -3.78 -15.85
C ALA A 42 -4.75 -4.48 -16.04
N PRO A 43 -5.88 -3.78 -15.83
CA PRO A 43 -7.21 -4.35 -16.06
C PRO A 43 -7.39 -4.88 -17.48
N LYS A 44 -7.98 -6.07 -17.59
CA LYS A 44 -8.27 -6.83 -18.83
C LYS A 44 -7.08 -7.57 -19.47
N ILE A 45 -5.84 -7.34 -19.04
CA ILE A 45 -4.64 -8.09 -19.48
C ILE A 45 -4.07 -8.94 -18.33
N GLY A 46 -4.37 -8.56 -17.08
CA GLY A 46 -3.71 -9.06 -15.88
C GLY A 46 -3.76 -10.57 -15.66
N ASP A 47 -2.59 -11.14 -15.42
CA ASP A 47 -2.39 -12.48 -14.87
C ASP A 47 -2.05 -12.33 -13.38
N TYR A 48 -3.01 -12.67 -12.53
CA TYR A 48 -2.86 -12.55 -11.08
C TYR A 48 -1.70 -13.40 -10.55
N ALA A 49 -1.44 -14.59 -11.12
CA ALA A 49 -0.36 -15.44 -10.66
C ALA A 49 1.01 -14.80 -10.92
N ILE A 50 1.18 -14.19 -12.10
CA ILE A 50 2.40 -13.43 -12.43
C ILE A 50 2.56 -12.20 -11.53
N SER A 51 1.46 -11.49 -11.27
CA SER A 51 1.48 -10.35 -10.36
C SER A 51 1.91 -10.77 -8.96
N HIS A 52 1.28 -11.80 -8.42
CA HIS A 52 1.57 -12.33 -7.10
C HIS A 52 3.02 -12.79 -6.96
N GLU A 53 3.57 -13.49 -7.95
CA GLU A 53 4.98 -13.92 -7.95
C GLU A 53 5.94 -12.71 -7.91
N ALA A 54 5.64 -11.67 -8.69
CA ALA A 54 6.44 -10.46 -8.73
C ALA A 54 6.32 -9.63 -7.43
N MET A 55 5.14 -9.57 -6.82
CA MET A 55 4.93 -8.98 -5.49
C MET A 55 5.79 -9.70 -4.44
N LEU A 56 5.73 -11.03 -4.37
CA LEU A 56 6.54 -11.81 -3.44
C LEU A 56 8.03 -11.56 -3.65
N LYS A 57 8.50 -11.55 -4.91
CA LYS A 57 9.91 -11.23 -5.22
C LYS A 57 10.33 -9.84 -4.74
N MET A 58 9.44 -8.86 -4.88
CA MET A 58 9.68 -7.48 -4.46
C MET A 58 9.78 -7.35 -2.95
N LEU A 59 8.83 -7.93 -2.20
CA LEU A 59 8.77 -7.79 -0.74
C LEU A 59 9.89 -8.50 0.02
N ARG A 60 10.62 -9.43 -0.60
CA ARG A 60 11.86 -10.00 -0.04
C ARG A 60 12.94 -8.94 0.28
N TYR A 61 12.79 -7.72 -0.25
CA TYR A 61 13.67 -6.57 -0.05
C TYR A 61 13.03 -5.47 0.81
N VAL A 62 11.99 -5.83 1.56
CA VAL A 62 11.39 -5.00 2.60
C VAL A 62 11.67 -5.64 3.96
N ALA A 63 11.94 -4.81 4.96
CA ALA A 63 12.02 -5.22 6.35
C ALA A 63 11.07 -4.41 7.23
N VAL A 64 10.75 -4.99 8.38
CA VAL A 64 10.20 -4.29 9.54
C VAL A 64 11.21 -4.38 10.68
N GLU A 65 11.26 -3.36 11.52
CA GLU A 65 12.05 -3.41 12.75
C GLU A 65 11.14 -3.85 13.90
N ARG A 66 11.54 -4.90 14.62
CA ARG A 66 10.87 -5.38 15.84
C ARG A 66 11.91 -5.66 16.90
N ASP A 67 11.75 -5.03 18.06
CA ASP A 67 12.64 -5.22 19.21
C ASP A 67 14.13 -5.00 18.89
N GLY A 68 14.42 -4.07 17.96
CA GLY A 68 15.78 -3.76 17.51
C GLY A 68 16.35 -4.74 16.46
N GLU A 69 15.56 -5.71 15.99
CA GLU A 69 15.94 -6.63 14.91
C GLU A 69 15.20 -6.31 13.60
N GLU A 70 15.95 -6.32 12.50
CA GLU A 70 15.38 -6.21 11.15
C GLU A 70 14.85 -7.57 10.66
N ILE A 71 13.54 -7.67 10.49
CA ILE A 71 12.85 -8.85 9.96
C ILE A 71 12.53 -8.62 8.49
N LEU A 72 13.22 -9.34 7.59
CA LEU A 72 12.95 -9.30 6.15
C LEU A 72 11.68 -10.07 5.80
N LEU A 73 10.77 -9.45 5.03
CA LEU A 73 9.48 -10.01 4.61
C LEU A 73 9.64 -11.03 3.47
N LYS A 74 10.38 -12.11 3.73
CA LYS A 74 10.82 -13.07 2.69
C LYS A 74 9.76 -14.08 2.25
N THR A 75 8.70 -14.23 3.03
CA THR A 75 7.67 -15.24 2.84
C THR A 75 6.30 -14.59 2.95
N GLN A 76 5.29 -15.23 2.34
CA GLN A 76 3.90 -14.79 2.47
C GLN A 76 3.47 -14.69 3.94
N THR A 77 3.82 -15.67 4.77
CA THR A 77 3.52 -15.63 6.21
C THR A 77 4.11 -14.40 6.91
N LEU A 78 5.34 -13.99 6.56
CA LEU A 78 5.92 -12.78 7.14
C LEU A 78 5.23 -11.51 6.63
N ILE A 79 4.79 -11.50 5.37
CA ILE A 79 4.00 -10.39 4.82
C ILE A 79 2.66 -10.31 5.56
N ASP A 80 1.90 -11.40 5.63
CA ASP A 80 0.57 -11.47 6.24
C ASP A 80 0.61 -11.11 7.75
N ASN A 81 1.72 -11.38 8.43
CA ASN A 81 1.88 -11.05 9.85
C ASN A 81 2.33 -9.60 10.13
N HIS A 82 2.90 -8.91 9.14
CA HIS A 82 3.55 -7.61 9.35
C HIS A 82 2.98 -6.48 8.51
N VAL A 83 2.22 -6.79 7.45
CA VAL A 83 1.48 -5.83 6.64
C VAL A 83 0.00 -5.93 7.03
N PRO A 84 -0.60 -4.87 7.58
CA PRO A 84 -1.89 -4.96 8.28
C PRO A 84 -3.06 -5.30 7.34
N ASP A 85 -3.06 -4.78 6.12
CA ASP A 85 -4.12 -4.99 5.15
C ASP A 85 -3.63 -4.84 3.69
N GLY A 86 -4.55 -5.10 2.76
CA GLY A 86 -4.28 -4.99 1.33
C GLY A 86 -4.00 -3.55 0.86
N GLU A 87 -4.51 -2.53 1.54
CA GLU A 87 -4.26 -1.13 1.18
C GLU A 87 -2.84 -0.71 1.52
N ALA A 88 -2.37 -1.05 2.72
CA ALA A 88 -0.98 -0.91 3.14
C ALA A 88 -0.04 -1.68 2.23
N LEU A 89 -0.40 -2.91 1.84
CA LEU A 89 0.36 -3.72 0.88
C LEU A 89 0.53 -2.99 -0.46
N ILE A 90 -0.55 -2.51 -1.06
CA ILE A 90 -0.49 -1.76 -2.33
C ILE A 90 0.36 -0.49 -2.20
N ARG A 91 0.19 0.28 -1.11
CA ARG A 91 0.97 1.50 -0.86
C ARG A 91 2.47 1.20 -0.71
N LEU A 92 2.81 0.12 -0.02
CA LEU A 92 4.19 -0.36 0.16
C LEU A 92 4.82 -0.77 -1.19
N GLU A 93 4.09 -1.48 -2.03
CA GLU A 93 4.54 -1.85 -3.38
C GLU A 93 4.79 -0.61 -4.25
N LEU A 94 3.92 0.39 -4.19
CA LEU A 94 4.10 1.65 -4.92
C LEU A 94 5.36 2.39 -4.47
N GLU A 95 5.65 2.43 -3.17
CA GLU A 95 6.91 3.01 -2.65
C GLU A 95 8.13 2.22 -3.10
N MET A 96 8.05 0.88 -3.11
CA MET A 96 9.11 0.01 -3.64
C MET A 96 9.39 0.32 -5.11
N LEU A 97 8.36 0.46 -5.94
CA LEU A 97 8.51 0.82 -7.35
C LEU A 97 9.13 2.22 -7.49
N ARG A 98 8.58 3.23 -6.80
CA ARG A 98 9.08 4.62 -6.82
C ARG A 98 10.55 4.71 -6.45
N TYR A 99 10.97 4.02 -5.39
CA TYR A 99 12.36 4.06 -4.93
C TYR A 99 13.34 3.38 -5.90
N ASN A 100 12.86 2.35 -6.62
CA ASN A 100 13.68 1.53 -7.51
C ASN A 100 13.73 2.01 -8.95
N THR A 101 12.94 3.02 -9.31
CA THR A 101 12.86 3.48 -10.69
C THR A 101 12.97 4.99 -10.81
N SER A 102 13.97 5.42 -11.58
CA SER A 102 14.13 6.82 -11.98
C SER A 102 13.22 7.21 -13.17
N PHE A 103 12.53 6.25 -13.79
CA PHE A 103 11.45 6.52 -14.77
C PHE A 103 10.28 7.30 -14.14
N PHE A 104 10.21 7.32 -12.81
CA PHE A 104 9.23 8.06 -12.01
C PHE A 104 9.81 9.36 -11.45
N GLY A 105 10.74 9.98 -12.18
CA GLY A 105 11.18 11.36 -11.94
C GLY A 105 10.09 12.40 -12.20
N ALA A 106 10.44 13.68 -12.05
CA ALA A 106 9.54 14.83 -11.98
C ALA A 106 8.45 14.93 -13.09
N ASP A 107 8.69 14.36 -14.28
CA ASP A 107 7.71 14.37 -15.39
C ASP A 107 7.01 13.02 -15.64
N GLY A 108 7.54 11.89 -15.17
CA GLY A 108 7.02 10.54 -15.46
C GLY A 108 6.15 9.92 -14.35
N SER A 109 6.40 10.31 -13.09
CA SER A 109 5.67 9.76 -11.92
C SER A 109 4.19 10.06 -11.92
N ARG A 110 3.80 11.27 -12.32
CA ARG A 110 2.38 11.62 -12.42
C ARG A 110 1.66 10.68 -13.38
N GLY A 111 2.23 10.38 -14.55
CA GLY A 111 1.55 9.56 -15.57
C GLY A 111 1.20 8.14 -15.13
N PHE A 112 2.17 7.35 -14.67
CA PHE A 112 1.91 5.95 -14.33
C PHE A 112 1.24 5.77 -12.97
N LEU A 113 1.58 6.58 -11.97
CA LEU A 113 0.93 6.49 -10.67
C LEU A 113 -0.49 7.03 -10.75
N GLN A 114 -0.75 8.11 -11.50
CA GLN A 114 -2.11 8.54 -11.80
C GLN A 114 -2.84 7.49 -12.63
N PHE A 115 -2.19 6.84 -13.59
CA PHE A 115 -2.80 5.71 -14.33
C PHE A 115 -3.20 4.55 -13.41
N LEU A 116 -2.32 4.12 -12.49
CA LEU A 116 -2.66 3.09 -11.52
C LEU A 116 -3.72 3.55 -10.51
N LEU A 117 -3.60 4.78 -9.99
CA LEU A 117 -4.56 5.36 -9.04
C LEU A 117 -5.93 5.57 -9.68
N ASP A 118 -6.02 6.07 -10.91
CA ASP A 118 -7.24 6.23 -11.69
C ASP A 118 -7.88 4.88 -12.01
N LYS A 119 -7.07 3.84 -12.23
CA LYS A 119 -7.55 2.47 -12.46
C LYS A 119 -8.04 1.80 -11.19
N ILE A 120 -7.41 2.04 -10.04
CA ILE A 120 -7.85 1.56 -8.72
C ILE A 120 -9.12 2.32 -8.29
N SER A 121 -9.10 3.65 -8.35
CA SER A 121 -10.28 4.48 -8.02
C SER A 121 -11.44 4.31 -9.00
N GLY A 122 -11.17 3.90 -10.25
CA GLY A 122 -12.16 3.53 -11.25
C GLY A 122 -12.66 2.08 -11.14
N SER A 123 -11.98 1.20 -10.40
CA SER A 123 -12.40 -0.19 -10.14
C SER A 123 -13.02 -0.39 -8.75
N LEU A 124 -12.95 0.60 -7.86
CA LEU A 124 -13.69 0.58 -6.60
C LEU A 124 -15.20 0.56 -6.90
N PRO A 125 -15.94 -0.49 -6.46
CA PRO A 125 -17.40 -0.52 -6.61
C PRO A 125 -18.00 0.73 -5.97
N SER A 126 -19.03 1.30 -6.61
CA SER A 126 -19.66 2.58 -6.23
C SER A 126 -20.00 2.72 -4.74
N ILE A 127 -20.19 1.59 -4.05
CA ILE A 127 -20.43 1.49 -2.60
C ILE A 127 -19.28 2.08 -1.78
N ILE A 128 -18.02 1.85 -2.15
CA ILE A 128 -16.85 2.40 -1.46
C ILE A 128 -16.74 3.91 -1.72
N LYS A 129 -17.15 4.36 -2.91
CA LYS A 129 -17.20 5.78 -3.29
C LYS A 129 -18.29 6.52 -2.50
N THR A 130 -19.43 5.87 -2.24
CA THR A 130 -20.50 6.39 -1.37
C THR A 130 -20.06 6.45 0.08
N LEU A 131 -19.30 5.46 0.58
CA LEU A 131 -18.77 5.43 1.95
C LEU A 131 -17.69 6.50 2.17
N MET A 132 -16.75 6.65 1.23
CA MET A 132 -15.75 7.74 1.22
C MET A 132 -16.39 9.14 1.14
N GLY A 133 -17.49 9.27 0.40
CA GLY A 133 -18.27 10.51 0.31
C GLY A 133 -19.13 10.84 1.54
N SER A 134 -19.36 9.89 2.44
CA SER A 134 -20.16 10.07 3.67
C SER A 134 -19.32 10.14 4.96
N LEU A 135 -18.00 10.02 4.84
CA LEU A 135 -17.05 10.28 5.94
C LEU A 135 -17.09 11.72 6.50
N PRO A 136 -17.43 12.79 5.74
CA PRO A 136 -17.64 14.10 6.34
C PRO A 136 -18.92 14.22 7.17
N SER A 137 -19.87 13.29 7.05
CA SER A 137 -21.20 13.41 7.69
C SER A 137 -21.40 12.53 8.94
N LEU A 138 -20.46 11.63 9.29
CA LEU A 138 -20.58 10.82 10.52
C LEU A 138 -19.90 11.43 11.75
N SER A 139 -19.09 12.50 11.61
CA SER A 139 -18.40 13.14 12.74
C SER A 139 -19.25 14.16 13.52
N ALA A 140 -20.53 14.36 13.12
CA ALA A 140 -21.40 15.38 13.73
C ALA A 140 -22.52 14.84 14.65
N GLN A 141 -22.56 13.54 14.97
CA GLN A 141 -23.56 13.00 15.90
C GLN A 141 -22.93 12.07 16.95
N ALA A 142 -22.20 12.66 17.88
CA ALA A 142 -21.94 12.03 19.17
C ALA A 142 -21.85 13.10 20.26
N THR A 143 -22.98 13.40 20.89
CA THR A 143 -22.99 13.84 22.30
C THR A 143 -24.36 13.51 22.91
N PRO A 144 -24.44 12.56 23.85
CA PRO A 144 -25.44 12.58 24.91
C PRO A 144 -24.86 13.29 26.15
N PRO A 145 -25.69 13.94 27.00
CA PRO A 145 -26.24 13.19 28.14
C PRO A 145 -27.67 13.60 28.58
N SER A 146 -28.40 12.63 29.13
CA SER A 146 -29.51 12.79 30.11
C SER A 146 -28.90 12.91 31.54
N PRO A 147 -29.58 13.29 32.66
CA PRO A 147 -31.03 13.19 32.96
C PRO A 147 -31.70 14.25 33.91
N ASN A 148 -33.05 14.19 33.99
CA ASN A 148 -33.97 14.55 35.12
C ASN A 148 -34.02 16.02 35.65
N SER A 149 -35.13 16.64 36.11
CA SER A 149 -36.34 16.14 36.81
C SER A 149 -37.48 17.19 36.92
N LYS A 150 -38.72 16.70 37.01
CA LYS A 150 -39.90 17.16 37.80
C LYS A 150 -40.83 18.31 37.33
N HIS A 151 -42.09 17.90 37.09
CA HIS A 151 -43.37 18.52 37.47
C HIS A 151 -43.32 19.86 38.25
N ARG A 152 -44.01 20.89 37.75
CA ARG A 152 -45.38 21.26 38.19
C ARG A 152 -46.02 22.25 37.22
#